data_AF-A0A424HM12-F1
#
_entry.id   AF-A0A424HM12-F1
#
_cell.length_a   1.000
_cell.length_b   1.000
_cell.length_c   1.000
_cell.angle_alpha   90.00
_cell.angle_beta   90.00
_cell.angle_gamma   90.00
#
_symmetry.space_group_name_H-M   'P 1'
#
loop_
_entity.id
_entity.type
_entity.pdbx_description
1 polymer ?
#
loop_
_entity_poly.entity_id
_entity_poly.type
_entity_poly.pdbx_seq_one_letter_code
_entity_poly.pdbx_strand_id
1 'polypeptide(L)'
;MDTPSAGWQLAPLEAWETDEAIYCLFQLSPPQGLSAQVITSIVSEMKLPASEKLKKRVVLGKAWNWSSASDVEFPNSLEAFKEQLGEGARSVDLLTPES
;
A
#
# COMPACT_ATOMS: atom_id res chain seq x y z
N MET A 1 -23.01 3.91 3.13
CA MET A 1 -21.69 4.57 3.08
C MET A 1 -20.88 3.97 4.20
N ASP A 2 -19.94 3.09 3.86
CA ASP A 2 -19.13 2.35 4.82
C ASP A 2 -18.03 3.25 5.39
N THR A 3 -18.24 3.69 6.62
CA THR A 3 -17.19 4.32 7.43
C THR A 3 -16.17 3.26 7.80
N PRO A 4 -14.85 3.47 7.57
CA PRO A 4 -13.82 2.54 7.99
C PRO A 4 -13.87 2.36 9.51
N SER A 5 -14.32 1.19 9.92
CA SER A 5 -14.41 0.75 11.31
C SER A 5 -13.01 0.45 11.88
N ALA A 6 -12.78 0.54 13.18
CA ALA A 6 -11.50 0.22 13.82
C ALA A 6 -11.02 -1.21 13.52
N GLY A 7 -9.69 -1.39 13.48
CA GLY A 7 -9.06 -2.71 13.38
C GLY A 7 -8.69 -3.18 11.96
N TRP A 8 -8.80 -2.31 10.94
CA TRP A 8 -8.13 -2.59 9.66
C TRP A 8 -6.62 -2.71 9.88
N GLN A 9 -6.02 -3.58 9.10
CA GLN A 9 -4.58 -3.84 9.16
C GLN A 9 -3.96 -3.44 7.84
N LEU A 10 -2.84 -2.72 7.91
CA LEU A 10 -2.04 -2.36 6.75
C LEU A 10 -0.73 -3.12 6.84
N ALA A 11 -0.49 -4.02 5.88
CA ALA A 11 0.72 -4.81 5.82
C ALA A 11 1.52 -4.48 4.55
N PRO A 12 2.87 -4.41 4.62
CA PRO A 12 3.68 -4.34 3.42
C PRO A 12 3.47 -5.61 2.59
N LEU A 13 3.24 -5.43 1.29
CA LEU A 13 2.97 -6.55 0.37
C LEU A 13 4.18 -6.79 -0.55
N GLU A 14 4.47 -5.81 -1.41
CA GLU A 14 5.53 -5.87 -2.42
C GLU A 14 6.09 -4.47 -2.65
N ALA A 15 7.30 -4.38 -3.20
CA ALA A 15 7.78 -3.12 -3.77
C ALA A 15 8.16 -3.34 -5.23
N TRP A 16 7.88 -2.35 -6.05
CA TRP A 16 8.14 -2.38 -7.48
C TRP A 16 8.91 -1.13 -7.86
N GLU A 17 10.03 -1.29 -8.56
CA GLU A 17 10.85 -0.19 -9.04
C GLU A 17 10.67 -0.02 -10.54
N THR A 18 10.41 1.22 -10.96
CA THR A 18 10.48 1.68 -12.34
C THR A 18 11.66 2.62 -12.51
N ASP A 19 11.90 3.12 -13.72
CA ASP A 19 12.94 4.12 -13.95
C ASP A 19 12.70 5.41 -13.15
N GLU A 20 11.43 5.77 -12.96
CA GLU A 20 11.00 7.00 -12.28
C GLU A 20 10.99 6.90 -10.74
N ALA A 21 10.50 5.78 -10.19
CA ALA A 21 10.20 5.68 -8.76
C ALA A 21 10.18 4.23 -8.25
N ILE A 22 10.21 4.10 -6.93
CA ILE A 22 9.89 2.87 -6.21
C ILE A 22 8.47 2.99 -5.65
N TYR A 23 7.60 2.12 -6.13
CA TYR A 23 6.23 1.95 -5.65
C TYR A 23 6.20 0.95 -4.51
N CYS A 24 5.80 1.41 -3.34
CA CYS A 24 5.68 0.63 -2.12
C CYS A 24 4.22 0.18 -1.97
N LEU A 25 3.94 -1.10 -2.18
CA LEU A 25 2.58 -1.64 -2.11
C LEU A 25 2.28 -2.15 -0.72
N PHE A 26 1.14 -1.72 -0.20
CA PHE A 26 0.59 -2.18 1.05
C PHE A 26 -0.78 -2.80 0.81
N GLN A 27 -1.07 -3.86 1.54
CA GLN A 27 -2.38 -4.50 1.57
C GLN A 27 -3.17 -4.00 2.77
N LEU A 28 -4.33 -3.40 2.51
CA LEU A 28 -5.27 -2.99 3.53
C LEU A 28 -6.32 -4.09 3.70
N SER A 29 -6.35 -4.71 4.88
CA SER A 29 -7.24 -5.83 5.20
C SER A 29 -8.30 -5.42 6.22
N PRO A 30 -9.56 -5.85 6.04
CA PRO A 30 -10.64 -5.51 6.96
C PRO A 30 -10.42 -6.13 8.36
N PRO A 31 -10.97 -5.51 9.42
CA PRO A 31 -10.92 -6.07 10.76
C PRO A 31 -11.61 -7.44 10.82
N GLN A 32 -11.04 -8.35 11.60
CA GLN A 32 -11.73 -9.57 11.98
C GLN A 32 -12.71 -9.25 13.14
N GLY A 33 -13.95 -8.90 12.79
CA GLY A 33 -15.04 -8.68 13.75
C GLY A 33 -15.78 -7.36 13.57
N LEU A 34 -16.86 -7.20 14.34
CA LEU A 34 -17.65 -5.96 14.37
C LEU A 34 -16.94 -4.93 15.25
N SER A 35 -16.42 -3.87 14.63
CA SER A 35 -15.83 -2.74 15.34
C SER A 35 -16.77 -1.54 15.31
N ALA A 36 -17.18 -1.06 16.49
CA ALA A 36 -18.04 0.11 16.65
C ALA A 36 -17.31 1.46 16.58
N GLN A 37 -15.98 1.44 16.53
CA GLN A 37 -15.14 2.65 16.50
C GLN A 37 -14.73 2.98 15.07
N VAL A 38 -14.44 4.25 14.78
CA VAL A 38 -13.92 4.69 13.47
C VAL A 38 -12.40 4.70 13.49
N ILE A 39 -11.74 4.28 12.42
CA ILE A 39 -10.28 4.40 12.31
C ILE A 39 -9.86 5.86 12.23
N THR A 40 -8.89 6.22 13.07
CA THR A 40 -8.25 7.53 13.06
C THR A 40 -6.89 7.52 12.38
N SER A 41 -6.11 6.44 12.51
CA SER A 41 -4.83 6.25 11.80
C SER A 41 -4.41 4.77 11.80
N ILE A 42 -3.75 4.35 10.71
CA ILE A 42 -3.08 3.06 10.59
C ILE A 42 -1.64 3.35 10.14
N VAL A 43 -0.67 2.72 10.79
CA VAL A 43 0.75 2.86 10.45
C VAL A 43 1.26 1.51 9.98
N SER A 44 2.06 1.52 8.92
CA SER A 44 2.76 0.36 8.42
C SER A 44 4.15 0.78 7.95
N GLU A 45 5.10 -0.12 8.06
CA GLU A 45 6.50 0.13 7.74
C GLU A 45 6.96 -0.89 6.69
N MET A 46 7.72 -0.40 5.71
CA MET A 46 8.34 -1.23 4.69
C MET A 46 9.83 -0.87 4.62
N LYS A 47 10.68 -1.87 4.82
CA LYS A 47 12.13 -1.69 4.69
C LYS A 47 12.56 -2.02 3.27
N LEU A 48 13.19 -1.04 2.63
CA LEU A 48 13.71 -1.14 1.29
C LEU A 48 15.23 -1.02 1.31
N PRO A 49 15.94 -1.63 0.34
CA PRO A 49 17.34 -1.32 0.11
C PRO A 49 17.53 0.18 -0.13
N ALA A 50 18.72 0.68 0.16
CA ALA A 50 19.06 2.08 -0.07
C ALA A 50 18.89 2.41 -1.57
N SER A 51 18.05 3.40 -1.86
CA SER A 51 17.79 3.89 -3.20
C SER A 51 17.52 5.39 -3.15
N GLU A 52 18.05 6.11 -4.13
CA GLU A 52 17.87 7.55 -4.30
C GLU A 52 16.57 7.88 -5.05
N LYS A 53 15.87 6.87 -5.57
CA LYS A 53 14.61 7.04 -6.29
C LYS A 53 13.48 7.53 -5.37
N LEU A 54 12.56 8.29 -5.97
CA LEU A 54 11.34 8.73 -5.30
C LEU A 54 10.51 7.53 -4.86
N LYS A 55 9.92 7.61 -3.66
CA LYS A 55 9.10 6.53 -3.09
C LYS A 55 7.64 6.91 -3.15
N LYS A 56 6.86 6.20 -3.97
CA LYS A 56 5.40 6.36 -4.07
C LYS A 56 4.71 5.29 -3.24
N ARG A 57 3.62 5.65 -2.56
CA ARG A 57 2.87 4.73 -1.71
C ARG A 57 1.62 4.27 -2.45
N VAL A 58 1.41 2.96 -2.47
CA VAL A 58 0.28 2.34 -3.15
C VAL A 58 -0.43 1.45 -2.16
N VAL A 59 -1.75 1.58 -2.03
CA VAL A 59 -2.53 0.81 -1.06
C VAL A 59 -3.67 0.09 -1.79
N LEU A 60 -3.66 -1.23 -1.70
CA LEU A 60 -4.71 -2.11 -2.21
C LEU A 60 -5.75 -2.42 -1.14
N GLY A 61 -6.96 -2.80 -1.55
CA GLY A 61 -8.01 -3.24 -0.63
C GLY A 61 -8.84 -2.11 0.00
N LYS A 62 -8.66 -0.86 -0.45
CA LYS A 62 -9.51 0.26 -0.02
C LYS A 62 -10.94 0.07 -0.53
N ALA A 63 -11.86 -0.19 0.40
CA ALA A 63 -13.27 -0.40 0.09
C ALA A 63 -14.12 0.89 0.13
N TRP A 64 -13.58 2.00 0.61
CA TRP A 64 -14.31 3.27 0.78
C TRP A 64 -13.83 4.36 -0.18
N ASN A 65 -14.72 5.26 -0.60
CA ASN A 65 -14.42 6.33 -1.57
C ASN A 65 -14.12 7.69 -0.91
N TRP A 66 -13.42 7.68 0.23
CA TRP A 66 -13.00 8.93 0.86
C TRP A 66 -11.82 9.55 0.12
N SER A 67 -11.76 10.88 0.10
CA SER A 67 -10.65 11.64 -0.46
C SER A 67 -9.34 11.19 0.20
N SER A 68 -8.48 10.60 -0.61
CA SER A 68 -7.13 10.22 -0.23
C SER A 68 -6.18 11.41 -0.40
N ALA A 69 -5.10 11.42 0.37
CA ALA A 69 -3.99 12.32 0.11
C ALA A 69 -3.44 12.07 -1.31
N SER A 70 -3.07 13.12 -2.02
CA SER A 70 -2.53 13.05 -3.40
C SER A 70 -1.21 12.27 -3.51
N ASP A 71 -0.57 11.94 -2.38
CA ASP A 71 0.70 11.22 -2.31
C ASP A 71 0.53 9.69 -2.14
N VAL A 72 -0.72 9.20 -2.19
CA VAL A 72 -1.03 7.76 -2.08
C VAL A 72 -1.99 7.33 -3.18
N GLU A 73 -1.60 6.29 -3.90
CA GLU A 73 -2.37 5.70 -4.98
C GLU A 73 -3.21 4.52 -4.47
N PHE A 74 -4.44 4.41 -4.95
CA PHE A 74 -5.39 3.35 -4.57
C PHE A 74 -5.89 2.62 -5.81
N PRO A 75 -5.09 1.70 -6.37
CA PRO A 75 -5.52 0.88 -7.49
C PRO A 75 -6.66 -0.05 -7.05
N ASN A 76 -7.56 -0.37 -8.00
CA ASN A 76 -8.65 -1.32 -7.75
C ASN A 76 -8.13 -2.74 -7.45
N SER A 77 -7.05 -3.14 -8.13
CA SER A 77 -6.45 -4.47 -8.04
C SER A 77 -4.94 -4.40 -8.26
N LEU A 78 -4.22 -5.42 -7.81
CA LEU A 78 -2.80 -5.59 -8.09
C LEU A 78 -2.52 -5.64 -9.60
N GLU A 79 -3.40 -6.30 -10.37
CA GLU A 79 -3.29 -6.37 -11.84
C GLU A 79 -3.36 -4.98 -12.48
N ALA A 80 -4.38 -4.20 -12.14
CA ALA A 80 -4.54 -2.83 -12.63
C ALA A 80 -3.34 -1.94 -12.27
N PHE A 81 -2.71 -2.18 -11.13
CA PHE A 81 -1.47 -1.52 -10.75
C PHE A 81 -0.27 -1.99 -11.60
N LYS A 82 -0.13 -3.30 -11.81
CA LYS A 82 0.94 -3.87 -12.65
C LYS A 82 0.84 -3.41 -14.10
N GLU A 83 -0.36 -3.23 -14.62
CA GLU A 83 -0.58 -2.65 -15.96
C GLU A 83 -0.10 -1.18 -16.04
N GLN A 84 -0.18 -0.42 -14.95
CA GLN A 84 0.28 0.98 -14.90
C GLN A 84 1.80 1.11 -14.81
N LEU A 85 2.48 0.12 -14.24
CA LEU A 85 3.94 0.12 -14.08
C LEU A 85 4.69 0.07 -15.42
N GLY A 86 4.08 -0.49 -16.46
CA GLY A 86 4.67 -0.61 -17.80
C GLY A 86 5.73 -1.71 -17.93
N GLU A 87 6.18 -1.91 -19.18
CA GLU A 87 7.20 -2.90 -19.52
C GLU A 87 8.59 -2.41 -19.05
N GLY A 88 9.11 -2.99 -17.97
CA GLY A 88 10.42 -2.64 -17.40
C GLY A 88 10.43 -2.48 -15.88
N ALA A 89 9.25 -2.53 -15.24
CA ALA A 89 9.17 -2.56 -13.79
C ALA A 89 9.73 -3.87 -13.23
N ARG A 90 10.52 -3.75 -12.15
CA ARG A 90 11.13 -4.89 -11.46
C ARG A 90 10.67 -4.94 -10.01
N SER A 91 10.45 -6.14 -9.49
CA SER A 91 10.21 -6.33 -8.06
C SER A 91 11.45 -5.98 -7.26
N VAL A 92 11.26 -5.30 -6.13
CA VAL A 92 12.31 -4.98 -5.17
C VAL A 92 12.19 -5.93 -3.99
N ASP A 93 13.28 -6.62 -3.68
CA ASP A 93 13.35 -7.46 -2.49
C ASP A 93 13.22 -6.60 -1.23
N LEU A 94 12.20 -6.92 -0.44
CA LEU A 94 11.97 -6.27 0.85
C LEU A 94 12.99 -6.79 1.86
N LEU A 95 13.59 -5.88 2.63
CA LEU A 95 14.45 -6.29 3.72
C LEU A 95 13.56 -6.81 4.85
N THR A 96 13.58 -8.13 5.07
CA THR A 96 12.99 -8.69 6.29
C THR A 96 13.75 -8.12 7.50
N PRO A 97 13.07 -7.67 8.57
CA PRO A 97 13.77 -7.44 9.83
C PRO A 97 14.39 -8.78 10.24
N GLU A 98 15.72 -8.86 10.24
CA GLU A 98 16.43 -9.99 10.85
C GLU A 98 15.97 -10.07 12.31
N SER A 99 15.42 -11.24 12.69
CA SER A 99 14.91 -11.55 14.03
C SER A 99 16.02 -11.60 15.09
#